data_AF-A0AA39NZA2-F1
#
_entry.id   AF-A0AA39NZA2-F1
#
_cell.length_a   1.000
_cell.length_b   1.000
_cell.length_c   1.000
_cell.angle_alpha   90.00
_cell.angle_beta   90.00
_cell.angle_gamma   90.00
#
_symmetry.space_group_name_H-M   'P 1'
#
loop_
_entity.id
_entity.type
_entity.pdbx_description
1 polymer ?
#
loop_
_entity_poly.entity_id
_entity_poly.type
_entity_poly.pdbx_seq_one_letter_code
_entity_poly.pdbx_strand_id
1 'polypeptide(L)'
;RCFLHIVNLTCQAVEMAIDQISYPSALNMGALGNIDQNPIANLRTLIRSVSEIQLGPLQLPCDVDIRWSSTDIMIEHAILLCRANELFLQSQEQRELHKYKPSDDEWTVLKLFHEILKVPHAFQHRLSAEKTLTLCDALPAFSAFLLHWCSLQQTMPEMEEVIEAGLDKLEDYFGKVMNIPAYIFSMSKLV
;
A
#
# COMPACT_ATOMS: atom_id res chain seq x y z
N ARG A 1 -19.16 -7.05 -9.71
CA ARG A 1 -17.72 -6.70 -9.62
C ARG A 1 -17.05 -7.80 -8.81
N CYS A 2 -15.83 -8.22 -9.16
CA CYS A 2 -15.10 -9.21 -8.36
C CYS A 2 -14.39 -8.52 -7.17
N PHE A 3 -14.12 -9.28 -6.10
CA PHE A 3 -13.48 -8.76 -4.89
C PHE A 3 -12.12 -8.10 -5.17
N LEU A 4 -11.29 -8.74 -6.01
CA LEU A 4 -9.96 -8.22 -6.35
C LEU A 4 -10.03 -6.84 -7.03
N HIS A 5 -11.04 -6.61 -7.87
CA HIS A 5 -11.24 -5.32 -8.51
C HIS A 5 -11.57 -4.20 -7.50
N ILE A 6 -12.29 -4.52 -6.44
CA ILE A 6 -12.63 -3.54 -5.39
C ILE A 6 -11.42 -3.22 -4.52
N VAL A 7 -10.66 -4.23 -4.14
CA VAL A 7 -9.39 -4.02 -3.43
C VAL A 7 -8.49 -3.10 -4.23
N ASN A 8 -8.39 -3.30 -5.55
CA ASN A 8 -7.65 -2.39 -6.41
C ASN A 8 -8.20 -0.94 -6.39
N LEU A 9 -9.52 -0.75 -6.52
CA LEU A 9 -10.13 0.59 -6.44
C LEU A 9 -9.90 1.26 -5.08
N THR A 10 -9.86 0.45 -4.03
CA THR A 10 -9.62 0.90 -2.66
C THR A 10 -8.19 1.38 -2.50
N CYS A 11 -7.21 0.59 -2.92
CA CYS A 11 -5.81 0.99 -2.89
C CYS A 11 -5.53 2.21 -3.78
N GLN A 12 -6.22 2.34 -4.92
CA GLN A 12 -6.15 3.56 -5.74
C GLN A 12 -6.68 4.80 -4.99
N ALA A 13 -7.74 4.66 -4.19
CA ALA A 13 -8.24 5.76 -3.36
C ALA A 13 -7.22 6.18 -2.30
N VAL A 14 -6.58 5.20 -1.65
CA VAL A 14 -5.46 5.41 -0.70
C VAL A 14 -4.29 6.13 -1.37
N GLU A 15 -3.82 5.67 -2.54
CA GLU A 15 -2.75 6.33 -3.30
C GLU A 15 -3.11 7.78 -3.65
N MET A 16 -4.33 8.02 -4.12
CA MET A 16 -4.81 9.37 -4.45
C MET A 16 -4.94 10.29 -3.23
N ALA A 17 -5.31 9.75 -2.07
CA ALA A 17 -5.40 10.51 -0.83
C ALA A 17 -4.00 10.95 -0.36
N ILE A 18 -3.00 10.08 -0.49
CA ILE A 18 -1.61 10.39 -0.14
C ILE A 18 -1.03 11.48 -1.06
N ASP A 19 -1.30 11.39 -2.37
CA ASP A 19 -0.91 12.43 -3.32
C ASP A 19 -1.55 13.80 -2.97
N GLN A 20 -2.72 13.80 -2.31
CA GLN A 20 -3.43 15.00 -1.90
C GLN A 20 -2.96 15.57 -0.54
N ILE A 21 -2.46 14.74 0.38
CA ILE A 21 -1.91 15.17 1.67
C ILE A 21 -0.62 15.98 1.54
N SER A 22 0.06 15.93 0.39
CA SER A 22 1.12 16.90 0.05
C SER A 22 0.65 18.36 0.01
N TYR A 23 -0.65 18.65 0.17
CA TYR A 23 -1.17 20.00 0.38
C TYR A 23 -1.66 20.17 1.83
N PRO A 24 -1.34 21.30 2.49
CA PRO A 24 -1.48 21.42 3.93
C PRO A 24 -2.96 21.53 4.34
N SER A 25 -3.59 20.40 4.66
CA SER A 25 -4.77 20.36 5.53
C SER A 25 -4.28 20.39 6.98
N ALA A 26 -4.65 21.46 7.68
CA ALA A 26 -4.23 21.72 9.05
C ALA A 26 -4.95 20.78 10.01
N LEU A 27 -4.27 19.72 10.51
CA LEU A 27 -4.39 19.15 11.86
C LEU A 27 -3.44 17.92 12.00
N ASN A 28 -2.64 17.88 13.09
CA ASN A 28 -1.86 16.73 13.58
C ASN A 28 -0.96 15.95 12.57
N MET A 29 -0.19 16.67 11.76
CA MET A 29 0.52 16.03 10.63
C MET A 29 1.87 15.36 10.97
N GLY A 30 2.17 14.99 12.22
CA GLY A 30 3.35 14.16 12.59
C GLY A 30 4.61 14.32 11.70
N ALA A 31 5.08 13.22 11.12
CA ALA A 31 6.15 13.19 10.11
C ALA A 31 5.69 13.64 8.70
N LEU A 32 4.39 13.55 8.40
CA LEU A 32 3.78 13.94 7.12
C LEU A 32 3.91 15.46 6.84
N GLY A 33 3.91 16.29 7.88
CA GLY A 33 3.98 17.76 7.78
C GLY A 33 5.35 18.32 7.43
N ASN A 34 6.39 17.50 7.48
CA ASN A 34 7.77 17.87 7.13
C ASN A 34 8.16 17.38 5.72
N ILE A 35 7.22 16.80 4.97
CA ILE A 35 7.49 16.22 3.65
C ILE A 35 7.19 17.23 2.55
N ASP A 36 8.24 17.74 1.92
CA ASP A 36 8.15 18.70 0.81
C ASP A 36 7.89 18.03 -0.56
N GLN A 37 8.09 16.71 -0.68
CA GLN A 37 8.02 15.96 -1.95
C GLN A 37 7.42 14.57 -1.77
N ASN A 38 6.81 14.01 -2.81
CA ASN A 38 6.24 12.66 -2.76
C ASN A 38 7.35 11.59 -2.55
N PRO A 39 7.41 10.93 -1.37
CA PRO A 39 8.50 10.04 -1.02
C PRO A 39 8.49 8.76 -1.87
N ILE A 40 7.33 8.34 -2.35
CA ILE A 40 7.17 7.18 -3.23
C ILE A 40 7.77 7.47 -4.61
N ALA A 41 7.56 8.68 -5.14
CA ALA A 41 8.12 9.11 -6.43
C ALA A 41 9.65 9.22 -6.38
N ASN A 42 10.18 9.76 -5.28
CA ASN A 42 11.63 9.84 -5.04
C ASN A 42 12.25 8.45 -4.94
N LEU A 43 11.63 7.56 -4.15
CA LEU A 43 12.09 6.19 -4.01
C LEU A 43 12.06 5.43 -5.35
N ARG A 44 11.01 5.58 -6.15
CA ARG A 44 10.89 4.96 -7.47
C ARG A 44 12.01 5.43 -8.42
N THR A 45 12.34 6.72 -8.37
CA THR A 45 13.44 7.29 -9.17
C THR A 45 14.79 6.75 -8.72
N LEU A 46 15.03 6.70 -7.41
CA LEU A 46 16.25 6.13 -6.83
C LEU A 46 16.45 4.68 -7.25
N ILE A 47 15.43 3.82 -7.06
CA ILE A 47 15.51 2.39 -7.38
C ILE A 47 15.76 2.15 -8.87
N ARG A 48 15.13 2.94 -9.74
CA ARG A 48 15.35 2.85 -11.19
C ARG A 48 16.80 3.18 -11.54
N SER A 49 17.35 4.26 -10.98
CA SER A 49 18.75 4.62 -11.20
C SER A 49 19.73 3.58 -10.66
N VAL A 50 19.45 2.97 -9.51
CA VAL A 50 20.28 1.89 -8.94
C VAL A 50 20.25 0.64 -9.83
N SER A 51 19.07 0.29 -10.36
CA SER A 51 18.87 -0.86 -11.24
C SER A 51 19.55 -0.68 -12.61
N GLU A 52 19.56 0.55 -13.15
CA GLU A 52 20.29 0.89 -14.37
C GLU A 52 21.82 0.77 -14.18
N ILE A 53 22.32 0.98 -12.95
CA ILE A 53 23.76 0.90 -12.62
C ILE A 53 24.19 -0.54 -12.27
N GLN A 54 23.33 -1.33 -11.61
CA GLN A 54 23.61 -2.71 -11.24
C GLN A 54 23.15 -3.71 -12.31
N LEU A 55 23.98 -3.96 -13.34
CA LEU A 55 23.84 -5.15 -14.18
C LEU A 55 24.23 -6.42 -13.38
N GLY A 56 23.32 -6.96 -12.57
CA GLY A 56 23.49 -8.20 -11.79
C GLY A 56 22.14 -8.82 -11.35
N PRO A 57 22.08 -10.09 -10.95
CA PRO A 57 20.86 -10.92 -10.95
C PRO A 57 19.78 -10.54 -9.91
N LEU A 58 19.99 -9.47 -9.13
CA LEU A 58 18.95 -8.87 -8.30
C LEU A 58 18.09 -7.92 -9.14
N GLN A 59 17.44 -8.46 -10.18
CA GLN A 59 16.41 -7.70 -10.87
C GLN A 59 15.27 -7.48 -9.89
N LEU A 60 15.09 -6.22 -9.47
CA LEU A 60 13.87 -5.80 -8.80
C LEU A 60 12.69 -6.21 -9.70
N PRO A 61 11.77 -7.06 -9.23
CA PRO A 61 10.67 -7.51 -10.08
C PRO A 61 9.84 -6.30 -10.49
N CYS A 62 9.95 -5.91 -11.76
CA CYS A 62 9.26 -4.76 -12.32
C CYS A 62 8.00 -5.16 -13.09
N ASP A 63 7.51 -6.39 -12.95
CA ASP A 63 6.38 -6.87 -13.73
C ASP A 63 5.33 -7.54 -12.85
N VAL A 64 4.22 -6.83 -12.62
CA VAL A 64 2.91 -7.07 -13.26
C VAL A 64 1.90 -6.11 -12.61
N ASP A 65 1.07 -5.49 -13.45
CA ASP A 65 0.04 -4.50 -13.14
C ASP A 65 -0.96 -4.96 -12.07
N ILE A 66 -0.66 -4.62 -10.82
CA ILE A 66 -1.61 -3.95 -9.92
C ILE A 66 -0.79 -2.87 -9.20
N ARG A 67 -0.92 -1.61 -9.63
CA ARG A 67 -0.01 -0.48 -9.32
C ARG A 67 0.36 -0.33 -7.83
N TRP A 68 -0.51 -0.72 -6.91
CA TRP A 68 -0.26 -0.64 -5.47
C TRP A 68 0.59 -1.80 -4.93
N SER A 69 0.47 -3.03 -5.45
CA SER A 69 1.23 -4.18 -4.92
C SER A 69 2.71 -4.09 -5.29
N SER A 70 3.03 -3.60 -6.49
CA SER A 70 4.42 -3.31 -6.87
C SER A 70 5.00 -2.17 -6.04
N THR A 71 4.18 -1.17 -5.68
CA THR A 71 4.60 -0.07 -4.80
C THR A 71 4.88 -0.58 -3.38
N ASP A 72 4.03 -1.46 -2.83
CA ASP A 72 4.26 -2.11 -1.53
C ASP A 72 5.57 -2.90 -1.51
N ILE A 73 5.77 -3.78 -2.48
CA ILE A 73 6.98 -4.60 -2.62
C ILE A 73 8.23 -3.72 -2.81
N MET A 74 8.11 -2.63 -3.57
CA MET A 74 9.19 -1.66 -3.75
C MET A 74 9.60 -1.02 -2.42
N ILE A 75 8.62 -0.67 -1.58
CA ILE A 75 8.84 -0.03 -0.29
C ILE A 75 9.37 -1.03 0.74
N GLU A 76 8.83 -2.24 0.79
CA GLU A 76 9.33 -3.32 1.64
C GLU A 76 10.81 -3.59 1.35
N HIS A 77 11.18 -3.74 0.08
CA HIS A 77 12.57 -3.92 -0.31
C HIS A 77 13.45 -2.71 0.05
N ALA A 78 12.95 -1.49 -0.15
CA ALA A 78 13.67 -0.28 0.23
C ALA A 78 13.94 -0.20 1.74
N ILE A 79 12.97 -0.59 2.57
CA ILE A 79 13.09 -0.65 4.02
C ILE A 79 14.10 -1.73 4.42
N LEU A 80 14.01 -2.93 3.85
CA LEU A 80 14.95 -4.04 4.11
C LEU A 80 16.39 -3.68 3.75
N LEU A 81 16.57 -2.94 2.66
CA LEU A 81 17.88 -2.53 2.15
C LEU A 81 18.30 -1.13 2.60
N CYS A 82 17.57 -0.47 3.50
CA CYS A 82 17.82 0.92 3.90
C CYS A 82 19.30 1.17 4.24
N ARG A 83 19.90 0.27 5.04
CA ARG A 83 21.30 0.36 5.45
C ARG A 83 22.29 0.13 4.29
N ALA A 84 21.96 -0.77 3.37
CA ALA A 84 22.79 -1.02 2.19
C ALA A 84 22.70 0.16 1.20
N ASN A 85 21.51 0.73 1.03
CA ASN A 85 21.25 1.91 0.21
C ASN A 85 21.98 3.14 0.77
N GLU A 86 22.02 3.32 2.09
CA GLU A 86 22.80 4.40 2.71
C GLU A 86 24.30 4.28 2.44
N LEU A 87 24.87 3.08 2.55
CA LEU A 87 26.28 2.83 2.26
C LEU A 87 26.61 3.02 0.77
N PHE A 88 25.71 2.58 -0.12
CA PHE A 88 25.82 2.79 -1.55
C PHE A 88 25.81 4.29 -1.88
N LEU A 89 24.83 5.02 -1.36
CA LEU A 89 24.70 6.46 -1.54
C LEU A 89 25.86 7.25 -0.96
N GLN A 90 26.59 6.77 0.06
CA GLN A 90 27.79 7.43 0.57
C GLN A 90 28.99 7.38 -0.41
N SER A 91 28.90 6.59 -1.47
CA SER A 91 29.96 6.52 -2.48
C SER A 91 30.04 7.79 -3.32
N GLN A 92 31.26 8.27 -3.56
CA GLN A 92 31.51 9.54 -4.24
C GLN A 92 31.04 9.57 -5.71
N GLU A 93 30.82 8.39 -6.30
CA GLU A 93 30.34 8.20 -7.67
C GLU A 93 28.83 8.49 -7.82
N GLN A 94 28.10 8.65 -6.71
CA GLN A 94 26.63 8.72 -6.70
C GLN A 94 26.07 10.04 -6.16
N ARG A 95 26.86 11.12 -6.22
CA ARG A 95 26.46 12.46 -5.77
C ARG A 95 25.09 12.90 -6.32
N GLU A 96 24.79 12.54 -7.57
CA GLU A 96 23.53 12.87 -8.23
C GLU A 96 22.30 12.15 -7.64
N LEU A 97 22.50 11.03 -6.94
CA LEU A 97 21.42 10.24 -6.31
C LEU A 97 21.13 10.67 -4.88
N HIS A 98 22.02 11.41 -4.22
CA HIS A 98 21.79 11.91 -2.86
C HIS A 98 20.53 12.77 -2.74
N LYS A 99 20.14 13.48 -3.81
CA LYS A 99 18.92 14.29 -3.84
C LYS A 99 17.62 13.47 -3.73
N TYR A 100 17.70 12.17 -3.99
CA TYR A 100 16.57 11.23 -3.86
C TYR A 100 16.67 10.38 -2.60
N LYS A 101 17.65 10.63 -1.73
CA LYS A 101 17.77 9.94 -0.45
C LYS A 101 16.59 10.34 0.44
N PRO A 102 15.74 9.41 0.90
CA PRO A 102 14.68 9.75 1.82
C PRO A 102 15.26 10.22 3.16
N SER A 103 14.67 11.27 3.70
CA SER A 103 14.86 11.76 5.08
C SER A 103 14.23 10.81 6.10
N ASP A 104 14.52 11.00 7.39
CA ASP A 104 13.97 10.16 8.46
C ASP A 104 12.43 10.25 8.53
N ASP A 105 11.86 11.41 8.22
CA ASP A 105 10.41 11.64 8.17
C ASP A 105 9.80 10.96 6.93
N GLU A 106 10.44 11.07 5.76
CA GLU A 106 10.02 10.33 4.56
C GLU A 106 10.09 8.81 4.76
N TRP A 107 11.12 8.30 5.45
CA TRP A 107 11.20 6.89 5.82
C TRP A 107 10.09 6.48 6.78
N THR A 108 9.70 7.34 7.71
CA THR A 108 8.58 7.10 8.61
C THR A 108 7.28 6.99 7.82
N VAL A 109 7.03 7.90 6.88
CA VAL A 109 5.84 7.86 6.03
C VAL A 109 5.82 6.66 5.07
N LEU A 110 6.97 6.27 4.51
CA LEU A 110 7.07 5.05 3.71
C LEU A 110 6.72 3.79 4.53
N LYS A 111 7.12 3.73 5.80
CA LYS A 111 6.74 2.62 6.71
C LYS A 111 5.24 2.62 7.02
N LEU A 112 4.66 3.79 7.31
CA LEU A 112 3.22 3.91 7.53
C LEU A 112 2.43 3.43 6.31
N PHE A 113 2.87 3.83 5.11
CA PHE A 113 2.24 3.40 3.87
C PHE A 113 2.40 1.89 3.62
N HIS A 114 3.58 1.32 3.91
CA HIS A 114 3.79 -0.12 3.85
C HIS A 114 2.82 -0.86 4.78
N GLU A 115 2.62 -0.42 6.02
CA GLU A 115 1.65 -1.07 6.92
C GLU A 115 0.21 -1.02 6.39
N ILE A 116 -0.18 0.08 5.73
CA ILE A 116 -1.50 0.20 5.09
C ILE A 116 -1.64 -0.77 3.90
N LEU A 117 -0.63 -0.81 3.01
CA LEU A 117 -0.66 -1.62 1.78
C LEU A 117 -0.40 -3.11 2.00
N LYS A 118 0.25 -3.49 3.09
CA LYS A 118 0.48 -4.88 3.46
C LYS A 118 -0.83 -5.65 3.67
N VAL A 119 -1.88 -4.96 4.11
CA VAL A 119 -3.21 -5.56 4.34
C VAL A 119 -3.85 -6.04 3.03
N PRO A 120 -4.05 -5.18 2.01
CA PRO A 120 -4.54 -5.63 0.72
C PRO A 120 -3.57 -6.60 0.05
N HIS A 121 -2.25 -6.47 0.25
CA HIS A 121 -1.27 -7.43 -0.27
C HIS A 121 -1.50 -8.83 0.29
N ALA A 122 -1.63 -8.97 1.62
CA ALA A 122 -1.89 -10.24 2.28
C ALA A 122 -3.26 -10.83 1.87
N PHE A 123 -4.27 -9.97 1.71
CA PHE A 123 -5.59 -10.36 1.23
C PHE A 123 -5.52 -10.91 -0.21
N GLN A 124 -4.86 -10.19 -1.13
CA GLN A 124 -4.66 -10.63 -2.51
C GLN A 124 -3.90 -11.95 -2.58
N HIS A 125 -2.83 -12.09 -1.81
CA HIS A 125 -2.03 -13.31 -1.80
C HIS A 125 -2.86 -14.51 -1.32
N ARG A 126 -3.66 -14.33 -0.26
CA ARG A 126 -4.55 -15.37 0.27
C ARG A 126 -5.57 -15.81 -0.77
N LEU A 127 -6.24 -14.86 -1.42
CA LEU A 127 -7.25 -15.19 -2.44
C LEU A 127 -6.65 -15.76 -3.73
N SER A 128 -5.43 -15.38 -4.09
CA SER A 128 -4.74 -15.92 -5.26
C SER A 128 -4.23 -17.35 -5.04
N ALA A 129 -3.98 -17.75 -3.79
CA ALA A 129 -3.59 -19.12 -3.43
C ALA A 129 -4.78 -20.10 -3.47
N GLU A 130 -6.01 -19.60 -3.36
CA GLU A 130 -7.21 -20.42 -3.41
C GLU A 130 -7.55 -20.82 -4.86
N LYS A 131 -7.42 -22.11 -5.16
CA LYS A 131 -7.78 -22.68 -6.48
C LYS A 131 -9.27 -22.53 -6.81
N THR A 132 -10.11 -22.36 -5.78
CA THR A 132 -11.53 -22.06 -5.88
C THR A 132 -11.87 -21.03 -4.82
N LEU A 133 -11.94 -19.76 -5.21
CA LEU A 133 -12.50 -18.69 -4.39
C LEU A 133 -13.97 -19.00 -4.11
N THR A 134 -14.28 -19.55 -2.94
CA THR A 134 -15.69 -19.71 -2.56
C THR A 134 -16.18 -18.40 -1.95
N LEU A 135 -17.42 -18.05 -2.25
CA LEU A 135 -18.07 -16.85 -1.73
C LEU A 135 -18.05 -16.81 -0.19
N CYS A 136 -18.03 -18.00 0.42
CA CYS A 136 -17.94 -18.24 1.85
C CYS A 136 -16.59 -17.83 2.46
N ASP A 137 -15.50 -17.83 1.68
CA ASP A 137 -14.15 -17.48 2.16
C ASP A 137 -13.82 -16.00 1.88
N ALA A 138 -14.35 -15.46 0.78
CA ALA A 138 -14.12 -14.08 0.37
C ALA A 138 -14.73 -13.05 1.35
N LEU A 139 -15.93 -13.32 1.89
CA LEU A 139 -16.60 -12.39 2.82
C LEU A 139 -15.92 -12.30 4.19
N PRO A 140 -15.56 -13.41 4.88
CA PRO A 140 -14.77 -13.34 6.11
C PRO A 140 -13.43 -12.65 5.93
N ALA A 141 -12.75 -12.90 4.80
CA ALA A 141 -11.51 -12.21 4.49
C ALA A 141 -11.75 -10.69 4.33
N PHE A 142 -12.88 -10.29 3.76
CA PHE A 142 -13.24 -8.88 3.59
C PHE A 142 -13.57 -8.20 4.92
N SER A 143 -14.34 -8.85 5.78
CA SER A 143 -14.60 -8.35 7.14
C SER A 143 -13.30 -8.22 7.94
N ALA A 144 -12.38 -9.18 7.80
CA ALA A 144 -11.06 -9.10 8.42
C ALA A 144 -10.25 -7.91 7.88
N PHE A 145 -10.34 -7.63 6.57
CA PHE A 145 -9.70 -6.47 5.96
C PHE A 145 -10.23 -5.16 6.57
N LEU A 146 -11.56 -4.96 6.59
CA LEU A 146 -12.18 -3.77 7.20
C LEU A 146 -11.73 -3.57 8.66
N LEU A 147 -11.83 -4.63 9.48
CA LEU A 147 -11.43 -4.57 10.88
C LEU A 147 -9.95 -4.19 11.06
N HIS A 148 -9.08 -4.69 10.20
CA HIS A 148 -7.66 -4.37 10.28
C HIS A 148 -7.39 -2.91 9.94
N TRP A 149 -8.06 -2.35 8.93
CA TRP A 149 -7.92 -0.94 8.58
C TRP A 149 -8.55 0.00 9.62
N CYS A 150 -9.71 -0.34 10.18
CA CYS A 150 -10.24 0.41 11.33
C CYS A 150 -9.26 0.40 12.52
N SER A 151 -8.60 -0.74 12.77
CA SER A 151 -7.56 -0.80 13.81
C SER A 151 -6.34 0.06 13.46
N LEU A 152 -5.90 0.07 12.19
CA LEU A 152 -4.78 0.91 11.75
C LEU A 152 -5.10 2.39 11.92
N GLN A 153 -6.32 2.81 11.58
CA GLN A 153 -6.78 4.19 11.76
C GLN A 153 -6.67 4.66 13.22
N GLN A 154 -6.99 3.81 14.19
CA GLN A 154 -6.85 4.12 15.62
C GLN A 154 -5.39 4.21 16.07
N THR A 155 -4.49 3.45 15.43
CA THR A 155 -3.06 3.43 15.77
C THR A 155 -2.22 4.46 15.02
N MET A 156 -2.72 4.98 13.89
CA MET A 156 -2.04 5.89 12.97
C MET A 156 -2.94 7.10 12.68
N PRO A 157 -3.19 7.97 13.67
CA PRO A 157 -4.08 9.13 13.49
C PRO A 157 -3.59 10.07 12.39
N GLU A 158 -2.29 10.11 12.11
CA GLU A 158 -1.71 10.90 11.01
C GLU A 158 -2.11 10.39 9.61
N MET A 159 -2.55 9.14 9.49
CA MET A 159 -3.03 8.52 8.25
C MET A 159 -4.55 8.35 8.24
N GLU A 160 -5.27 8.97 9.18
CA GLU A 160 -6.72 8.79 9.33
C GLU A 160 -7.47 9.10 8.03
N GLU A 161 -7.19 10.24 7.40
CA GLU A 161 -7.84 10.64 6.14
C GLU A 161 -7.53 9.68 4.98
N VAL A 162 -6.30 9.14 4.94
CA VAL A 162 -5.88 8.15 3.93
C VAL A 162 -6.65 6.85 4.08
N ILE A 163 -6.71 6.35 5.32
CA ILE A 163 -7.35 5.08 5.64
C ILE A 163 -8.86 5.21 5.45
N GLU A 164 -9.46 6.34 5.85
CA GLU A 164 -10.89 6.63 5.68
C GLU A 164 -11.29 6.62 4.20
N ALA A 165 -10.50 7.26 3.33
CA ALA A 165 -10.77 7.25 1.88
C ALA A 165 -10.79 5.83 1.29
N GLY A 166 -9.98 4.93 1.85
CA GLY A 166 -10.01 3.51 1.55
C GLY A 166 -11.25 2.81 2.13
N LEU A 167 -11.52 2.99 3.42
CA LEU A 167 -12.68 2.40 4.10
C LEU A 167 -13.99 2.75 3.40
N ASP A 168 -14.21 4.01 3.02
CA ASP A 168 -15.37 4.47 2.26
C ASP A 168 -15.63 3.64 0.99
N LYS A 169 -14.56 3.29 0.26
CA LYS A 169 -14.68 2.45 -0.95
C LYS A 169 -14.99 1.00 -0.64
N LEU A 170 -14.43 0.47 0.44
CA LEU A 170 -14.73 -0.89 0.88
C LEU A 170 -16.18 -1.00 1.37
N GLU A 171 -16.65 -0.05 2.16
CA GLU A 171 -18.00 -0.04 2.70
C GLU A 171 -19.07 0.14 1.63
N ASP A 172 -18.86 1.05 0.66
CA ASP A 172 -19.76 1.21 -0.49
C ASP A 172 -19.91 -0.09 -1.29
N TYR A 173 -18.82 -0.85 -1.46
CA TYR A 173 -18.89 -2.16 -2.09
C TYR A 173 -19.60 -3.19 -1.21
N PHE A 174 -19.25 -3.28 0.07
CA PHE A 174 -19.84 -4.25 0.99
C PHE A 174 -21.36 -4.07 1.10
N GLY A 175 -21.82 -2.82 1.20
CA GLY A 175 -23.24 -2.47 1.19
C GLY A 175 -23.95 -2.96 -0.08
N LYS A 176 -23.29 -2.88 -1.25
CA LYS A 176 -23.85 -3.39 -2.51
C LYS A 176 -23.87 -4.92 -2.57
N VAL A 177 -22.84 -5.58 -2.04
CA VAL A 177 -22.70 -7.05 -2.04
C VAL A 177 -23.69 -7.72 -1.11
N MET A 178 -23.91 -7.15 0.08
CA MET A 178 -24.85 -7.68 1.06
C MET A 178 -26.31 -7.67 0.58
N ASN A 179 -26.63 -6.84 -0.42
CA ASN A 179 -27.95 -6.79 -1.05
C ASN A 179 -28.14 -7.82 -2.18
N ILE A 180 -27.11 -8.59 -2.54
CA ILE A 180 -27.19 -9.59 -3.60
C ILE A 180 -27.54 -10.96 -2.98
N PRO A 181 -28.68 -11.58 -3.36
CA PRO A 181 -29.13 -12.84 -2.77
C PRO A 181 -28.09 -13.96 -2.83
N ALA A 182 -27.30 -14.05 -3.90
CA ALA A 182 -26.25 -15.07 -4.03
C ALA A 182 -25.21 -15.05 -2.89
N TYR A 183 -24.87 -13.86 -2.37
CA TYR A 183 -23.95 -13.71 -1.25
C TYR A 183 -24.61 -14.13 0.06
N ILE A 184 -25.85 -13.69 0.30
CA ILE A 184 -26.65 -14.11 1.46
C ILE A 184 -26.80 -15.64 1.48
N PHE A 185 -27.17 -16.24 0.34
CA PHE A 185 -27.36 -17.68 0.21
C PHE A 185 -26.07 -18.48 0.39
N SER A 186 -24.92 -17.94 0.00
CA SER A 186 -23.63 -18.59 0.28
C SER A 186 -23.25 -18.54 1.76
N MET A 187 -23.69 -17.51 2.49
CA MET A 187 -23.44 -17.37 3.94
C MET A 187 -24.39 -18.19 4.79
N SER A 188 -25.61 -18.44 4.32
CA SER A 188 -26.49 -19.43 4.93
C SER A 188 -25.92 -20.81 4.63
N LYS A 189 -24.98 -21.28 5.44
CA LYS A 189 -24.72 -22.72 5.50
C LYS A 189 -26.05 -23.41 5.77
N LEU A 190 -26.39 -24.32 4.85
CA LEU A 190 -27.28 -25.46 5.02
C LEU A 190 -27.17 -25.96 6.47
N VAL A 191 -28.15 -25.59 7.29
CA VAL A 191 -28.42 -26.27 8.57
C VAL A 191 -29.18 -27.55 8.24
#